data_AF-A0A371S4U4-F1
#
_entry.id   AF-A0A371S4U4-F1
#
_cell.length_a   1.000
_cell.length_b   1.000
_cell.length_c   1.000
_cell.angle_alpha   90.00
_cell.angle_beta   90.00
_cell.angle_gamma   90.00
#
_symmetry.space_group_name_H-M   'P 1'
#
loop_
_entity.id
_entity.type
_entity.pdbx_description
1 polymer ?
#
loop_
_entity_poly.entity_id
_entity_poly.type
_entity_poly.pdbx_seq_one_letter_code
_entity_poly.pdbx_strand_id
1 'polypeptide(L)'
;MDDTEITTAINENFKVDYFGNIIGVNSYREFENVVVLKTPNFDYLTYALTYLFYRRIDNKPVEDVCVFHHEEVESIRKTTVAGEIYQGIKRINRDNSKQAKMYVFTTNQDAVDLILQQLPGVQYKKEMMNVNKRKTETNKKKTKFEEQVEIVKATINVALSEGRESIQKKEIRGQLGEIDKGNFSKIIKACQSFIESQGYKNEWQRIILK
;
A
#
# COMPACT_ATOMS: atom_id res chain seq x y z
N MET A 1 6.61 -9.40 1.04
CA MET A 1 7.76 -10.08 1.65
C MET A 1 7.64 -11.53 1.19
N ASP A 2 8.67 -12.05 0.56
CA ASP A 2 8.67 -13.41 -0.02
C ASP A 2 9.09 -14.44 1.04
N ASP A 3 8.65 -15.69 0.91
CA ASP A 3 8.96 -16.76 1.88
C ASP A 3 10.48 -16.95 2.03
N THR A 4 11.24 -16.71 0.97
CA THR A 4 12.71 -16.78 0.96
C THR A 4 13.39 -15.69 1.79
N GLU A 5 12.80 -14.48 1.84
CA GLU A 5 13.30 -13.37 2.66
C GLU A 5 13.09 -13.67 4.15
N ILE A 6 11.97 -14.30 4.49
CA ILE A 6 11.64 -14.72 5.85
C ILE A 6 12.56 -15.86 6.31
N THR A 7 12.84 -16.85 5.44
CA THR A 7 13.78 -17.93 5.75
C THR A 7 15.18 -17.43 6.03
N THR A 8 15.66 -16.48 5.23
CA THR A 8 16.98 -15.89 5.42
C THR A 8 17.06 -15.13 6.74
N ALA A 9 15.98 -14.49 7.16
CA ALA A 9 15.93 -13.70 8.39
C ALA A 9 15.84 -14.54 9.66
N ILE A 10 15.07 -15.63 9.62
CA ILE A 10 14.76 -16.43 10.83
C ILE A 10 15.80 -17.53 11.05
N ASN A 11 16.50 -17.99 10.00
CA ASN A 11 17.55 -19.02 10.06
C ASN A 11 17.15 -20.29 10.86
N GLU A 12 15.86 -20.62 10.86
CA GLU A 12 15.26 -21.81 11.49
C GLU A 12 14.23 -22.42 10.52
N ASN A 13 13.87 -23.69 10.69
CA ASN A 13 12.80 -24.31 9.92
C ASN A 13 11.42 -23.82 10.41
N PHE A 14 10.61 -23.26 9.51
CA PHE A 14 9.26 -22.79 9.80
C PHE A 14 8.28 -23.26 8.73
N LYS A 15 6.99 -23.32 9.10
CA LYS A 15 5.88 -23.45 8.15
C LYS A 15 5.13 -22.14 8.09
N VAL A 16 4.86 -21.67 6.88
CA VAL A 16 3.99 -20.50 6.63
C VAL A 16 2.58 -21.00 6.38
N ASP A 17 1.60 -20.35 6.99
CA ASP A 17 0.19 -20.58 6.70
C ASP A 17 -0.59 -19.27 6.71
N TYR A 18 -1.66 -19.22 5.94
CA TYR A 18 -2.53 -18.07 5.90
C TYR A 18 -3.32 -17.94 7.20
N PHE A 19 -3.40 -16.74 7.77
CA PHE A 19 -4.04 -16.50 9.08
C PHE A 19 -5.48 -17.05 9.18
N GLY A 20 -6.24 -17.02 8.08
CA GLY A 20 -7.59 -17.58 8.00
C GLY A 20 -7.66 -19.10 8.20
N ASN A 21 -6.62 -19.83 7.79
CA ASN A 21 -6.54 -21.30 7.95
C ASN A 21 -6.22 -21.71 9.38
N ILE A 22 -5.66 -20.79 10.17
CA ILE A 22 -5.29 -20.99 11.57
C ILE A 22 -6.53 -20.77 12.48
N ILE A 23 -7.60 -20.15 11.97
CA ILE A 23 -8.82 -19.91 12.76
C ILE A 23 -9.60 -21.22 12.89
N GLY A 24 -9.79 -21.69 14.13
CA GLY A 24 -10.58 -22.90 14.43
C GLY A 24 -9.82 -24.23 14.32
N VAL A 25 -8.52 -24.19 14.00
CA VAL A 25 -7.67 -25.37 13.85
C VAL A 25 -6.65 -25.45 14.99
N ASN A 26 -6.61 -26.57 15.71
CA ASN A 26 -5.75 -26.75 16.89
C ASN A 26 -4.36 -27.35 16.56
N SER A 27 -4.10 -27.61 15.28
CA SER A 27 -2.87 -28.25 14.79
C SER A 27 -1.60 -27.48 15.14
N TYR A 28 -1.71 -26.20 15.50
CA TYR A 28 -0.57 -25.31 15.77
C TYR A 28 -0.18 -25.23 17.25
N ARG A 29 -0.90 -25.94 18.14
CA ARG A 29 -0.68 -25.88 19.59
C ARG A 29 0.74 -26.22 20.01
N GLU A 30 1.32 -27.25 19.37
CA GLU A 30 2.61 -27.82 19.76
C GLU A 30 3.83 -27.06 19.23
N PHE A 31 3.62 -26.06 18.36
CA PHE A 31 4.70 -25.30 17.75
C PHE A 31 5.33 -24.33 18.74
N GLU A 32 6.65 -24.18 18.64
CA GLU A 32 7.46 -23.29 19.48
C GLU A 32 7.71 -21.93 18.81
N ASN A 33 7.55 -21.85 17.49
CA ASN A 33 7.84 -20.66 16.70
C ASN A 33 6.59 -20.15 15.99
N VAL A 34 6.35 -18.83 16.03
CA VAL A 34 5.30 -18.14 15.26
C VAL A 34 5.87 -16.97 14.50
N VAL A 35 5.45 -16.83 13.25
CA VAL A 35 5.78 -15.71 12.38
C VAL A 35 4.51 -14.97 12.01
N VAL A 36 4.38 -13.71 12.41
CA VAL A 36 3.24 -12.85 12.07
C VAL A 36 3.64 -11.89 10.95
N LEU A 37 3.11 -12.15 9.76
CA LEU A 37 3.33 -11.38 8.52
C LEU A 37 2.11 -10.55 8.13
N LYS A 38 1.15 -10.38 9.04
CA LYS A 38 -0.13 -9.71 8.76
C LYS A 38 -0.03 -8.26 9.21
N THR A 39 -0.24 -7.33 8.28
CA THR A 39 -0.68 -5.97 8.62
C THR A 39 -2.18 -5.91 8.34
N PRO A 40 -3.05 -6.16 9.34
CA PRO A 40 -4.48 -6.12 9.11
C PRO A 40 -4.90 -4.67 8.78
N ASN A 41 -5.10 -4.38 7.50
CA ASN A 41 -5.74 -3.16 7.04
C ASN A 41 -7.24 -3.41 6.97
N PHE A 42 -7.94 -3.17 8.07
CA PHE A 42 -9.40 -3.11 8.02
C PHE A 42 -9.86 -1.81 7.37
N ASP A 43 -10.97 -1.87 6.66
CA ASP A 43 -11.59 -0.71 6.03
C ASP A 43 -11.99 0.33 7.09
N TYR A 44 -11.76 1.62 6.81
CA TYR A 44 -12.03 2.70 7.75
C TYR A 44 -13.49 2.71 8.21
N LEU A 45 -14.41 2.41 7.29
CA LEU A 45 -15.83 2.33 7.60
C LEU A 45 -16.10 1.36 8.75
N THR A 46 -15.32 0.29 8.85
CA THR A 46 -15.45 -0.69 9.94
C THR A 46 -15.14 -0.03 11.29
N TYR A 47 -14.05 0.72 11.40
CA TYR A 47 -13.70 1.41 12.65
C TYR A 47 -14.67 2.53 13.00
N ALA A 48 -15.11 3.30 12.01
CA ALA A 48 -16.11 4.34 12.21
C ALA A 48 -17.44 3.75 12.70
N LEU A 49 -17.90 2.65 12.11
CA LEU A 49 -19.10 1.94 12.56
C LEU A 49 -18.94 1.37 13.98
N THR A 50 -17.78 0.82 14.33
CA THR A 50 -17.49 0.35 15.69
C THR A 50 -17.56 1.49 16.71
N TYR A 51 -16.98 2.65 16.40
CA TYR A 51 -17.07 3.84 17.24
C TYR A 51 -18.52 4.31 17.44
N LEU A 52 -19.28 4.42 16.35
CA LEU A 52 -20.68 4.81 16.38
C LEU A 52 -21.54 3.84 17.21
N PHE A 53 -21.27 2.54 17.09
CA PHE A 53 -21.94 1.50 17.87
C PHE A 53 -21.70 1.68 19.37
N TYR A 54 -20.45 1.85 19.81
CA TYR A 54 -20.14 2.02 21.23
C TYR A 54 -20.69 3.34 21.79
N ARG A 55 -20.62 4.46 21.06
CA ARG A 55 -21.24 5.72 21.52
C ARG A 55 -22.75 5.60 21.69
N ARG A 56 -23.42 4.87 20.80
CA ARG A 56 -24.86 4.60 20.91
C ARG A 56 -25.20 3.75 22.13
N ILE A 57 -24.41 2.74 22.45
CA ILE A 57 -24.57 1.93 23.68
C ILE A 57 -24.42 2.80 24.92
N ASP A 58 -23.45 3.69 24.93
CA ASP A 58 -23.16 4.60 26.04
C ASP A 58 -24.13 5.79 26.13
N ASN A 59 -25.17 5.86 25.28
CA ASN A 59 -26.07 7.02 25.12
C ASN A 59 -25.33 8.35 24.86
N LYS A 60 -24.15 8.29 24.25
CA LYS A 60 -23.39 9.47 23.84
C LYS A 60 -23.85 9.94 22.44
N PRO A 61 -23.87 11.25 22.16
CA PRO A 61 -24.27 11.76 20.85
C PRO A 61 -23.33 11.27 19.75
N VAL A 62 -23.87 11.01 18.57
CA VAL A 62 -23.09 10.64 17.38
C VAL A 62 -22.64 11.91 16.67
N GLU A 63 -21.34 12.04 16.44
CA GLU A 63 -20.73 13.16 15.72
C GLU A 63 -20.18 12.70 14.36
N ASP A 64 -19.91 13.65 13.46
CA ASP A 64 -19.24 13.36 12.19
C ASP A 64 -17.82 12.84 12.42
N VAL A 65 -17.54 11.65 11.86
CA VAL A 65 -16.30 10.92 12.11
C VAL A 65 -15.28 11.18 11.00
N CYS A 66 -14.29 12.03 11.26
CA CYS A 66 -13.16 12.27 10.36
C CYS A 66 -11.89 11.47 10.77
N VAL A 67 -11.25 10.83 9.80
CA VAL A 67 -10.01 10.06 9.99
C VAL A 67 -8.90 10.98 10.53
N PHE A 68 -8.05 10.48 11.42
CA PHE A 68 -6.90 11.19 12.01
C PHE A 68 -7.24 12.43 12.87
N HIS A 69 -8.53 12.74 13.04
CA HIS A 69 -8.99 13.84 13.90
C HIS A 69 -9.61 13.32 15.20
N HIS A 70 -10.23 12.13 15.18
CA HIS A 70 -10.82 11.52 16.37
C HIS A 70 -9.87 10.51 17.01
N GLU A 71 -9.32 10.87 18.16
CA GLU A 71 -8.40 10.03 18.93
C GLU A 71 -9.03 8.68 19.32
N GLU A 72 -10.33 8.64 19.62
CA GLU A 72 -11.03 7.40 19.98
C GLU A 72 -11.08 6.40 18.82
N VAL A 73 -11.30 6.88 17.59
CA VAL A 73 -11.33 6.04 16.39
C VAL A 73 -9.93 5.50 16.07
N GLU A 74 -8.91 6.34 16.21
CA GLU A 74 -7.52 5.91 16.08
C GLU A 74 -7.14 4.90 17.18
N SER A 75 -7.63 5.07 18.40
CA SER A 75 -7.44 4.12 19.49
C SER A 75 -8.06 2.76 19.17
N ILE A 76 -9.31 2.72 18.68
CA ILE A 76 -9.98 1.50 18.20
C ILE A 76 -9.16 0.85 17.09
N ARG A 77 -8.67 1.63 16.12
CA ARG A 77 -7.85 1.14 15.02
C ARG A 77 -6.56 0.48 15.53
N LYS A 78 -5.80 1.17 16.38
CA LYS A 78 -4.53 0.67 16.94
C LYS A 78 -4.73 -0.59 17.77
N THR A 79 -5.72 -0.60 18.66
CA THR A 79 -6.04 -1.76 19.52
C THR A 79 -6.55 -2.95 18.72
N THR A 80 -7.32 -2.74 17.66
CA THR A 80 -7.77 -3.83 16.77
C THR A 80 -6.58 -4.49 16.07
N VAL A 81 -5.65 -3.70 15.51
CA VAL A 81 -4.43 -4.22 14.88
C VAL A 81 -3.57 -4.98 15.89
N ALA A 82 -3.37 -4.42 17.09
CA ALA A 82 -2.64 -5.08 18.16
C ALA A 82 -3.30 -6.41 18.58
N GLY A 83 -4.63 -6.42 18.71
CA GLY A 83 -5.42 -7.60 19.08
C GLY A 83 -5.26 -8.74 18.07
N GLU A 84 -5.31 -8.45 16.77
CA GLU A 84 -5.09 -9.46 15.73
C GLU A 84 -3.69 -10.11 15.81
N ILE A 85 -2.65 -9.29 16.01
CA ILE A 85 -1.28 -9.79 16.14
C ILE A 85 -1.13 -10.60 17.44
N TYR A 86 -1.69 -10.11 18.56
CA TYR A 86 -1.69 -10.81 19.84
C TYR A 86 -2.39 -12.18 19.76
N GLN A 87 -3.55 -12.23 19.09
CA GLN A 87 -4.25 -13.49 18.86
C GLN A 87 -3.42 -14.44 18.00
N GLY A 88 -2.71 -13.92 16.98
CA GLY A 88 -1.75 -14.70 16.21
C GLY A 88 -0.65 -15.32 17.07
N ILE A 89 -0.07 -14.52 17.98
CA ILE A 89 0.94 -14.95 18.94
C ILE A 89 0.41 -16.05 19.87
N LYS A 90 -0.77 -15.84 20.48
CA LYS A 90 -1.33 -16.74 21.50
C LYS A 90 -1.90 -18.05 20.95
N ARG A 91 -1.90 -18.26 19.63
CA ARG A 91 -2.34 -19.52 19.03
C ARG A 91 -1.31 -20.64 19.15
N ILE A 92 -0.02 -20.31 19.15
CA ILE A 92 1.03 -21.27 19.48
C ILE A 92 1.25 -21.28 20.99
N ASN A 93 1.74 -22.41 21.54
CA ASN A 93 2.09 -22.51 22.95
C ASN A 93 1.00 -21.96 23.88
N ARG A 94 -0.27 -22.32 23.61
CA ARG A 94 -1.46 -21.70 24.22
C ARG A 94 -1.48 -21.84 25.74
N ASP A 95 -0.95 -22.94 26.25
CA ASP A 95 -0.79 -23.26 27.66
C ASP A 95 0.50 -22.69 28.28
N ASN A 96 1.31 -21.96 27.49
CA ASN A 96 2.60 -21.41 27.88
C ASN A 96 3.56 -22.47 28.48
N SER A 97 3.41 -23.73 28.08
CA SER A 97 4.18 -24.86 28.63
C SER A 97 5.62 -24.94 28.12
N LYS A 98 5.92 -24.27 27.00
CA LYS A 98 7.23 -24.29 26.34
C LYS A 98 7.82 -22.88 26.22
N GLN A 99 9.13 -22.81 25.96
CA GLN A 99 9.74 -21.56 25.52
C GLN A 99 9.40 -21.35 24.04
N ALA A 100 8.81 -20.21 23.70
CA ALA A 100 8.38 -19.91 22.34
C ALA A 100 9.08 -18.65 21.78
N LYS A 101 9.39 -18.66 20.48
CA LYS A 101 9.91 -17.49 19.77
C LYS A 101 8.83 -16.91 18.86
N MET A 102 8.73 -15.59 18.88
CA MET A 102 7.72 -14.84 18.15
C MET A 102 8.41 -13.83 17.24
N TYR A 103 8.16 -13.93 15.94
CA TYR A 103 8.71 -13.03 14.93
C TYR A 103 7.56 -12.21 14.35
N VAL A 104 7.56 -10.89 14.59
CA VAL A 104 6.50 -9.98 14.12
C VAL A 104 7.09 -9.02 13.10
N PHE A 105 6.59 -9.08 11.87
CA PHE A 105 7.00 -8.20 10.78
C PHE A 105 5.95 -7.11 10.59
N THR A 106 6.24 -5.90 11.05
CA THR A 106 5.32 -4.77 10.96
C THR A 106 6.07 -3.43 10.94
N THR A 107 5.48 -2.43 10.30
CA THR A 107 5.92 -1.02 10.41
C THR A 107 5.19 -0.27 11.52
N ASN A 108 4.16 -0.86 12.13
CA ASN A 108 3.32 -0.24 13.15
C ASN A 108 3.89 -0.51 14.55
N GLN A 109 4.75 0.39 15.03
CA GLN A 109 5.36 0.28 16.36
C GLN A 109 4.32 0.40 17.47
N ASP A 110 3.31 1.27 17.35
CA ASP A 110 2.27 1.44 18.37
C ASP A 110 1.56 0.12 18.68
N ALA A 111 1.28 -0.69 17.64
CA ALA A 111 0.70 -2.01 17.84
C ALA A 111 1.64 -2.96 18.58
N VAL A 112 2.95 -2.92 18.29
CA VAL A 112 3.95 -3.72 19.00
C VAL A 112 4.02 -3.32 20.47
N ASP A 113 4.03 -2.02 20.77
CA ASP A 113 4.10 -1.52 22.14
C ASP A 113 2.89 -1.97 22.98
N LEU A 114 1.68 -1.92 22.39
CA LEU A 114 0.46 -2.45 23.02
C LEU A 114 0.54 -3.95 23.31
N ILE A 115 1.13 -4.73 22.40
CA ILE A 115 1.28 -6.18 22.59
C ILE A 115 2.29 -6.49 23.69
N LEU A 116 3.42 -5.77 23.74
CA LEU A 116 4.44 -5.95 24.77
C LEU A 116 3.88 -5.69 26.18
N GLN A 117 2.99 -4.71 26.33
CA GLN A 117 2.28 -4.47 27.59
C GLN A 117 1.42 -5.67 28.04
N GLN A 118 0.95 -6.48 27.09
CA GLN A 118 0.11 -7.66 27.35
C GLN A 118 0.91 -8.96 27.49
N LEU A 119 2.24 -8.93 27.27
CA LEU A 119 3.13 -10.10 27.33
C LEU A 119 4.24 -9.87 28.38
N PRO A 120 3.91 -9.90 29.68
CA PRO A 120 4.91 -9.69 30.73
C PRO A 120 5.99 -10.77 30.69
N GLY A 121 7.25 -10.36 30.82
CA GLY A 121 8.41 -11.26 30.84
C GLY A 121 8.93 -11.68 29.46
N VAL A 122 8.39 -11.15 28.37
CA VAL A 122 8.92 -11.39 27.02
C VAL A 122 10.25 -10.68 26.81
N GLN A 123 11.21 -11.36 26.18
CA GLN A 123 12.43 -10.73 25.69
C GLN A 123 12.15 -10.12 24.31
N TYR A 124 12.20 -8.79 24.22
CA TYR A 124 11.94 -8.06 22.98
C TYR A 124 13.24 -7.66 22.28
N LYS A 125 13.35 -7.98 21.00
CA LYS A 125 14.42 -7.52 20.11
C LYS A 125 13.81 -6.88 18.86
N LYS A 126 14.21 -5.64 18.58
CA LYS A 126 13.81 -4.92 17.37
C LYS A 126 14.94 -4.97 16.35
N GLU A 127 14.62 -5.39 15.13
CA GLU A 127 15.54 -5.37 14.01
C GLU A 127 14.92 -4.64 12.82
N MET A 128 15.71 -3.80 12.15
CA MET A 128 15.29 -3.17 10.91
C MET A 128 15.75 -4.00 9.73
N MET A 129 14.80 -4.42 8.90
CA MET A 129 15.10 -5.15 7.67
C MET A 129 15.14 -4.19 6.49
N ASN A 130 16.29 -4.12 5.81
CA ASN A 130 16.38 -3.42 4.53
C ASN A 130 15.78 -4.30 3.43
N VAL A 131 14.49 -4.09 3.16
CA VAL A 131 13.81 -4.74 2.05
C VAL A 131 14.18 -3.98 0.77
N ASN A 132 15.18 -4.50 0.06
CA ASN A 132 15.40 -4.12 -1.33
C ASN A 132 14.19 -4.61 -2.12
N LYS A 133 13.15 -3.77 -2.27
CA LYS A 133 12.06 -4.04 -3.20
C LYS A 133 12.70 -4.27 -4.55
N ARG A 134 12.86 -5.55 -4.95
CA ARG A 134 13.06 -5.90 -6.34
C ARG A 134 11.86 -5.29 -7.03
N LYS A 135 12.08 -4.22 -7.81
CA LYS A 135 11.14 -3.85 -8.84
C LYS A 135 11.11 -5.05 -9.75
N THR A 136 10.24 -6.01 -9.48
CA THR A 136 9.77 -6.90 -10.52
C THR A 136 9.18 -5.96 -11.54
N GLU A 137 9.92 -5.75 -12.63
CA GLU A 137 9.38 -5.30 -13.91
C GLU A 137 8.33 -6.34 -14.29
N THR A 138 7.18 -6.28 -13.63
CA THR A 138 5.97 -6.79 -14.22
C THR A 138 5.87 -6.00 -15.50
N ASN A 139 5.92 -6.69 -16.65
CA ASN A 139 5.46 -6.17 -17.93
C ASN A 139 4.00 -5.77 -17.76
N LYS A 140 3.76 -4.67 -17.05
CA LYS A 140 2.47 -4.06 -16.85
C LYS A 140 2.08 -3.64 -18.25
N LYS A 141 1.07 -4.29 -18.82
CA LYS A 141 0.45 -3.82 -20.06
C LYS A 141 0.22 -2.33 -19.87
N LYS A 142 0.86 -1.52 -20.73
CA LYS A 142 0.68 -0.07 -20.69
C LYS A 142 -0.82 0.19 -20.72
N THR A 143 -1.28 1.02 -19.82
CA THR A 143 -2.66 1.47 -19.86
C THR A 143 -2.88 2.21 -21.19
N LYS A 144 -4.12 2.19 -21.70
CA LYS A 144 -4.48 2.96 -22.91
C LYS A 144 -4.06 4.43 -22.81
N PHE A 145 -4.09 4.99 -21.60
CA PHE A 145 -3.62 6.35 -21.33
C PHE A 145 -2.10 6.51 -21.51
N GLU A 146 -1.30 5.58 -20.98
CA GLU A 146 0.15 5.57 -21.16
C GLU A 146 0.54 5.40 -22.63
N GLU A 147 -0.16 4.53 -23.37
CA GLU A 147 0.03 4.38 -24.82
C GLU A 147 -0.25 5.70 -25.56
N GLN A 148 -1.34 6.39 -25.22
CA GLN A 148 -1.68 7.69 -25.80
C GLN A 148 -0.64 8.77 -25.48
N VAL A 149 -0.11 8.80 -24.25
CA VAL A 149 0.98 9.72 -23.87
C VAL A 149 2.22 9.46 -24.72
N GLU A 150 2.58 8.19 -24.96
CA GLU A 150 3.73 7.85 -25.81
C GLU A 150 3.50 8.22 -27.28
N ILE A 151 2.28 8.05 -27.81
CA ILE A 151 1.93 8.51 -29.16
C ILE A 151 2.10 10.03 -29.29
N VAL A 152 1.67 10.81 -28.29
CA VAL A 152 1.87 12.27 -28.29
C VAL A 152 3.35 12.64 -28.32
N LYS A 153 4.17 12.03 -27.45
CA LYS A 153 5.62 12.29 -27.43
C LYS A 153 6.28 11.93 -28.76
N ALA A 154 5.92 10.78 -29.32
CA ALA A 154 6.41 10.34 -30.62
C ALA A 154 6.03 11.33 -31.74
N THR A 155 4.78 11.80 -31.75
CA THR A 155 4.30 12.79 -32.73
C THR A 155 5.07 14.11 -32.63
N ILE A 156 5.37 14.57 -31.41
CA ILE A 156 6.19 15.77 -31.17
C ILE A 156 7.62 15.58 -31.70
N ASN A 157 8.23 14.42 -31.43
CA ASN A 157 9.58 14.11 -31.91
C ASN A 157 9.66 13.98 -33.43
N VAL A 158 8.64 13.42 -34.07
CA VAL A 158 8.55 13.35 -35.54
C VAL A 158 8.51 14.76 -36.12
N ALA A 159 7.65 15.63 -35.61
CA ALA A 159 7.58 17.03 -36.07
C ALA A 159 8.92 17.77 -35.90
N LEU A 160 9.66 17.50 -34.82
CA LEU A 160 11.01 18.02 -34.65
C LEU A 160 11.99 17.46 -35.69
N SER A 161 11.96 16.16 -35.95
CA SER A 161 12.84 15.50 -36.93
C SER A 161 12.59 15.99 -38.37
N GLU A 162 11.36 16.42 -38.66
CA GLU A 162 10.98 17.07 -39.91
C GLU A 162 11.39 18.57 -39.97
N GLY A 163 12.01 19.09 -38.91
CA GLY A 163 12.47 20.48 -38.84
C GLY A 163 11.37 21.51 -38.62
N ARG A 164 10.19 21.10 -38.14
CA ARG A 164 9.07 22.02 -37.89
C ARG A 164 9.34 22.89 -36.65
N GLU A 165 8.99 24.17 -36.74
CA GLU A 165 9.08 25.11 -35.62
C GLU A 165 7.93 24.95 -34.60
N SER A 166 6.77 24.44 -35.05
CA SER A 166 5.64 24.16 -34.17
C SER A 166 4.73 23.06 -34.71
N ILE A 167 3.95 22.46 -33.82
CA ILE A 167 2.93 21.46 -34.13
C ILE A 167 1.57 21.87 -33.56
N GLN A 168 0.50 21.73 -34.35
CA GLN A 168 -0.86 22.05 -33.88
C GLN A 168 -1.42 20.94 -32.98
N LYS A 169 -2.09 21.31 -31.89
CA LYS A 169 -2.76 20.34 -31.01
C LYS A 169 -3.87 19.56 -31.71
N LYS A 170 -4.47 20.14 -32.76
CA LYS A 170 -5.47 19.46 -33.61
C LYS A 170 -4.86 18.29 -34.36
N GLU A 171 -3.63 18.44 -34.85
CA GLU A 171 -2.87 17.39 -35.54
C GLU A 171 -2.51 16.25 -34.57
N ILE A 172 -2.00 16.60 -33.39
CA ILE A 172 -1.70 15.62 -32.32
C ILE A 172 -2.96 14.84 -31.94
N ARG A 173 -4.11 15.51 -31.79
CA ARG A 173 -5.38 14.85 -31.49
C ARG A 173 -5.82 13.90 -32.61
N GLY A 174 -5.54 14.24 -33.87
CA GLY A 174 -5.82 13.38 -35.02
C GLY A 174 -5.08 12.04 -34.97
N GLN A 175 -3.86 12.01 -34.41
CA GLN A 175 -3.06 10.79 -34.25
C GLN A 175 -3.55 9.86 -33.12
N LEU A 176 -4.41 10.37 -32.24
CA LEU A 176 -4.90 9.62 -31.08
C LEU A 176 -6.30 9.00 -31.29
N GLY A 177 -6.92 9.21 -32.47
CA GLY A 177 -8.28 8.77 -32.79
C GLY A 177 -9.37 9.65 -32.17
N GLU A 178 -10.60 9.12 -32.05
CA GLU A 178 -11.72 9.83 -31.42
C GLU A 178 -11.53 9.94 -29.90
N ILE A 179 -11.03 11.09 -29.47
CA ILE A 179 -10.91 11.45 -28.05
C ILE A 179 -11.60 12.79 -27.82
N ASP A 180 -12.34 12.94 -26.74
CA ASP A 180 -12.94 14.22 -26.35
C ASP A 180 -11.89 15.26 -25.91
N LYS A 181 -12.30 16.53 -25.86
CA LYS A 181 -11.40 17.64 -25.52
C LYS A 181 -10.84 17.53 -24.09
N GLY A 182 -11.61 17.00 -23.14
CA GLY A 182 -11.23 16.90 -21.74
C GLY A 182 -10.13 15.86 -21.53
N ASN A 183 -10.30 14.67 -22.10
CA ASN A 183 -9.30 13.61 -22.03
C ASN A 183 -8.02 13.99 -22.80
N PHE A 184 -8.13 14.66 -23.93
CA PHE A 184 -6.96 15.20 -24.64
C PHE A 184 -6.17 16.20 -23.77
N SER A 185 -6.86 17.10 -23.07
CA SER A 185 -6.21 18.06 -22.16
C SER A 185 -5.42 17.35 -21.04
N LYS A 186 -5.97 16.26 -20.48
CA LYS A 186 -5.28 15.43 -19.48
C LYS A 186 -4.00 14.78 -20.04
N ILE A 187 -4.05 14.27 -21.27
CA ILE A 187 -2.90 13.65 -21.94
C ILE A 187 -1.80 14.70 -22.17
N ILE A 188 -2.15 15.89 -22.67
CA ILE A 188 -1.19 16.98 -22.86
C ILE A 188 -0.58 17.41 -21.52
N LYS A 189 -1.38 17.51 -20.45
CA LYS A 189 -0.89 17.83 -19.11
C LYS A 189 0.11 16.79 -18.61
N ALA A 190 -0.12 15.51 -18.89
CA ALA A 190 0.83 14.44 -18.54
C ALA A 190 2.13 14.50 -19.36
N CYS A 191 2.11 15.11 -20.56
CA CYS A 191 3.29 15.36 -21.39
C CYS A 191 4.03 16.65 -21.01
N GLN A 192 3.52 17.47 -20.09
CA GLN A 192 4.06 18.81 -19.81
C GLN A 192 5.54 18.76 -19.37
N SER A 193 5.90 17.83 -18.48
CA SER A 193 7.29 17.66 -18.03
C SER A 193 8.23 17.27 -19.18
N PHE A 194 7.75 16.44 -20.12
CA PHE A 194 8.50 16.09 -21.32
C PHE A 194 8.71 17.33 -22.21
N ILE A 195 7.64 18.09 -22.49
CA ILE A 195 7.68 19.32 -23.29
C ILE A 195 8.70 20.31 -22.69
N GLU A 196 8.63 20.56 -21.38
CA GLU A 196 9.53 21.48 -20.67
C GLU A 196 10.98 20.99 -20.66
N SER A 197 11.22 19.69 -20.45
CA SER A 197 12.58 19.11 -20.46
C SER A 197 13.29 19.23 -21.81
N GLN A 198 12.53 19.33 -22.90
CA GLN A 198 13.07 19.53 -24.24
C GLN A 198 13.16 21.03 -24.61
N GLY A 199 12.76 21.94 -23.72
CA GLY A 199 12.76 23.38 -23.97
C GLY A 199 11.60 23.89 -24.82
N TYR A 200 10.58 23.07 -25.07
CA TYR A 200 9.42 23.41 -25.89
C TYR A 200 8.40 24.25 -25.10
N LYS A 201 7.58 25.04 -25.79
CA LYS A 201 6.50 25.82 -25.15
C LYS A 201 5.13 25.29 -25.53
N ASN A 202 4.33 24.98 -24.51
CA ASN A 202 2.93 24.58 -24.68
C ASN A 202 2.03 25.82 -24.74
N GLU A 203 1.63 26.25 -25.94
CA GLU A 203 0.68 27.35 -26.13
C GLU A 203 -0.76 26.84 -26.27
N TRP A 204 -1.73 27.76 -26.27
CA TRP A 204 -3.15 27.42 -26.31
C TRP A 204 -3.50 26.41 -27.42
N GLN A 205 -3.07 26.65 -28.66
CA GLN A 205 -3.43 25.81 -29.82
C GLN A 205 -2.28 24.98 -30.42
N ARG A 206 -1.04 25.23 -30.00
CA ARG A 206 0.16 24.62 -30.59
C ARG A 206 1.24 24.36 -29.55
N ILE A 207 2.17 23.48 -29.88
CA ILE A 207 3.42 23.29 -29.14
C ILE A 207 4.54 23.86 -30.00
N ILE A 208 5.29 24.81 -29.45
CA ILE A 208 6.44 25.44 -30.09
C ILE A 208 7.67 24.58 -29.78
N LEU A 209 8.36 24.15 -30.83
CA LEU A 209 9.54 23.29 -30.77
C LEU A 209 10.85 24.10 -30.88
N LYS A 210 10.79 25.33 -31.41
CA LYS A 210 11.86 26.33 -31.47
C LYS A 210 11.31 27.74 -31.26
#